data_AF-A0A8T5ZN55-F1
#
_entry.id   AF-A0A8T5ZN55-F1
#
_cell.length_a   1.000
_cell.length_b   1.000
_cell.length_c   1.000
_cell.angle_alpha   90.00
_cell.angle_beta   90.00
_cell.angle_gamma   90.00
#
_symmetry.space_group_name_H-M   'P 1'
#
loop_
_entity.id
_entity.type
_entity.pdbx_description
1 polymer ?
#
loop_
_entity_poly.entity_id
_entity_poly.type
_entity_poly.pdbx_seq_one_letter_code
_entity_poly.pdbx_strand_id
1 'polypeptide(L)'
;MKTVTVKDLVIGTGAPKIIVSLMAKDIARVKSEALAYREADFDILEWRVDHFADLSNVESVMAAAKILRETMPEKPLLFTFRSAKEGGEQAISTEAYIALNRAAIDSG
;
A
#
# COMPACT_ATOMS: atom_id res chain seq x y z
N MET A 1 -24.21 1.01 13.20
CA MET A 1 -23.08 0.94 12.24
C MET A 1 -21.86 0.45 12.99
N LYS A 2 -21.13 -0.54 12.49
CA LYS A 2 -19.84 -0.96 13.08
C LYS A 2 -18.72 -0.18 12.39
N THR A 3 -17.88 0.51 13.16
CA THR A 3 -16.73 1.26 12.64
C THR A 3 -15.49 0.38 12.53
N VAL A 4 -14.50 0.86 11.78
CA VAL A 4 -13.15 0.26 11.72
C VAL A 4 -12.15 1.30 12.23
N THR A 5 -11.38 0.94 13.24
CA THR A 5 -10.33 1.81 13.79
C THR A 5 -8.97 1.24 13.40
N VAL A 6 -8.13 2.04 12.75
CA VAL A 6 -6.76 1.68 12.35
C VAL A 6 -5.84 2.79 12.81
N LYS A 7 -4.86 2.47 13.67
CA LYS A 7 -4.14 3.48 14.46
C LYS A 7 -5.15 4.38 15.17
N ASP A 8 -4.98 5.70 15.11
CA ASP A 8 -5.90 6.66 15.72
C ASP A 8 -7.01 7.13 14.78
N LEU A 9 -7.13 6.53 13.58
CA LEU A 9 -8.14 6.89 12.58
C LEU A 9 -9.38 5.99 12.68
N VAL A 10 -10.56 6.60 12.81
CA VAL A 10 -11.86 5.89 12.81
C VAL A 10 -12.58 6.05 11.47
N ILE A 11 -12.77 4.94 10.76
CA ILE A 11 -13.48 4.84 9.48
C ILE A 11 -14.94 4.47 9.74
N GLY A 12 -15.86 5.11 9.02
CA GLY A 12 -17.31 4.92 9.16
C GLY A 12 -18.01 5.87 10.13
N THR A 13 -17.32 6.95 10.54
CA THR A 13 -17.88 8.06 11.33
C THR A 13 -17.26 9.39 10.92
N GLY A 14 -17.96 10.50 11.21
CA GLY A 14 -17.51 11.86 10.90
C GLY A 14 -17.38 12.13 9.40
N ALA A 15 -16.41 12.96 9.03
CA ALA A 15 -16.10 13.23 7.63
C ALA A 15 -15.58 11.96 6.91
N PRO A 16 -15.88 11.81 5.60
CA PRO A 16 -15.24 10.79 4.76
C PRO A 16 -13.71 10.90 4.84
N LYS A 17 -13.03 9.76 4.79
CA LYS A 17 -11.56 9.69 4.88
C LYS A 17 -10.94 9.76 3.49
N ILE A 18 -9.86 10.52 3.35
CA ILE A 18 -9.12 10.71 2.11
C ILE A 18 -8.04 9.64 2.00
N ILE A 19 -8.08 8.89 0.90
CA ILE A 19 -7.05 7.92 0.52
C ILE A 19 -6.27 8.48 -0.66
N VAL A 20 -4.95 8.40 -0.60
CA VAL A 20 -4.06 8.69 -1.74
C VAL A 20 -3.26 7.46 -2.11
N SER A 21 -3.08 7.21 -3.42
CA SER A 21 -2.42 6.01 -3.93
C SER A 21 -0.98 6.32 -4.36
N LEU A 22 0.00 5.72 -3.70
CA LEU A 22 1.39 5.75 -4.11
C LEU A 22 1.64 4.71 -5.20
N MET A 23 2.17 5.14 -6.34
CA MET A 23 2.46 4.32 -7.50
C MET A 23 3.96 4.46 -7.84
N ALA A 24 4.72 3.38 -7.70
CA ALA A 24 6.17 3.41 -7.90
C ALA A 24 6.67 2.12 -8.53
N LYS A 25 7.61 2.25 -9.48
CA LYS A 25 8.16 1.11 -10.24
C LYS A 25 9.27 0.35 -9.53
N ASP A 26 9.97 1.00 -8.61
CA ASP A 26 11.15 0.45 -7.93
C ASP A 26 11.32 1.07 -6.54
N ILE A 27 12.26 0.54 -5.75
CA ILE A 27 12.56 0.97 -4.38
C ILE A 27 12.95 2.45 -4.30
N ALA A 28 13.73 2.94 -5.27
CA ALA A 28 14.18 4.33 -5.27
C ALA A 28 13.00 5.29 -5.44
N ARG A 29 12.07 4.95 -6.35
CA ARG A 29 10.82 5.67 -6.55
C ARG A 29 9.87 5.55 -5.35
N VAL A 30 9.75 4.37 -4.75
CA VAL A 30 8.97 4.19 -3.50
C VAL A 30 9.48 5.18 -2.43
N LYS A 31 10.80 5.26 -2.24
CA LYS A 31 11.39 6.18 -1.26
C LYS A 31 11.14 7.65 -1.61
N SER A 32 11.31 8.06 -2.86
CA SER A 32 11.11 9.46 -3.25
C SER A 32 9.64 9.89 -3.15
N GLU A 33 8.71 9.05 -3.61
CA GLU A 33 7.27 9.32 -3.52
C GLU A 33 6.81 9.35 -2.05
N ALA A 34 7.29 8.43 -1.21
CA ALA A 34 6.94 8.41 0.21
C ALA A 34 7.35 9.69 0.93
N LEU A 35 8.54 10.22 0.63
CA LEU A 35 9.01 11.49 1.19
C LEU A 35 8.16 12.68 0.72
N ALA A 36 7.74 12.68 -0.56
CA ALA A 36 6.87 13.73 -1.08
C ALA A 36 5.46 13.67 -0.47
N TYR A 37 4.90 12.47 -0.34
CA TYR A 37 3.54 12.26 0.18
C TYR A 37 3.46 12.55 1.67
N ARG A 38 4.53 12.34 2.43
CA ARG A 38 4.56 12.66 3.86
C ARG A 38 4.17 14.12 4.15
N GLU A 39 4.42 15.03 3.22
CA GLU A 39 4.09 16.46 3.34
C GLU A 39 2.67 16.81 2.88
N ALA A 40 1.92 15.86 2.31
CA ALA A 40 0.55 16.04 1.85
C ALA A 40 -0.49 15.72 2.95
N ASP A 41 -1.64 16.39 2.89
CA ASP A 41 -2.74 16.17 3.84
C ASP A 41 -3.72 15.11 3.31
N PHE A 42 -3.70 13.93 3.94
CA PHE A 42 -4.59 12.80 3.68
C PHE A 42 -4.69 11.88 4.90
N ASP A 43 -5.69 11.01 4.95
CA ASP A 43 -5.93 10.13 6.08
C ASP A 43 -5.22 8.78 5.95
N ILE A 44 -5.26 8.16 4.76
CA ILE A 44 -4.77 6.80 4.52
C ILE A 44 -3.86 6.80 3.29
N LEU A 45 -2.70 6.17 3.42
CA LEU A 45 -1.86 5.85 2.27
C LEU A 45 -2.28 4.51 1.69
N GLU A 46 -2.65 4.47 0.42
CA GLU A 46 -2.70 3.23 -0.35
C GLU A 46 -1.37 3.04 -1.09
N TRP A 47 -0.77 1.85 -1.02
CA TRP A 47 0.28 1.47 -1.95
C TRP A 47 -0.30 0.59 -3.06
N ARG A 48 -0.22 1.08 -4.30
CA ARG A 48 -0.62 0.35 -5.51
C ARG A 48 0.54 -0.51 -6.01
N VAL A 49 0.63 -1.70 -5.43
CA VAL A 49 1.73 -2.65 -5.62
C VAL A 49 1.79 -3.15 -7.06
N ASP A 50 0.67 -3.19 -7.76
CA ASP A 50 0.62 -3.57 -9.17
C ASP A 50 1.43 -2.62 -10.10
N HIS A 51 1.83 -1.42 -9.65
CA HIS A 51 2.77 -0.56 -10.38
C HIS A 51 4.25 -0.90 -10.15
N PHE A 52 4.58 -1.76 -9.18
CA PHE A 52 5.95 -2.14 -8.84
C PHE A 52 6.47 -3.19 -9.82
N ALA A 53 7.66 -2.98 -10.38
CA ALA A 53 8.14 -3.80 -11.51
C ALA A 53 8.55 -5.23 -11.10
N ASP A 54 9.15 -5.40 -9.92
CA ASP A 54 9.69 -6.70 -9.47
C ASP A 54 8.75 -7.40 -8.48
N LEU A 55 7.60 -7.86 -8.98
CA LEU A 55 6.62 -8.63 -8.19
C LEU A 55 7.03 -10.09 -8.00
N SER A 56 7.98 -10.57 -8.79
CA SER A 56 8.49 -11.94 -8.70
C SER A 56 9.31 -12.16 -7.42
N ASN A 57 9.89 -11.07 -6.90
CA ASN A 57 10.67 -11.06 -5.69
C ASN A 57 9.86 -10.48 -4.52
N VAL A 58 9.19 -11.35 -3.76
CA VAL A 58 8.39 -10.96 -2.59
C VAL A 58 9.22 -10.21 -1.56
N GLU A 59 10.51 -10.54 -1.37
CA GLU A 59 11.39 -9.84 -0.43
C GLU A 59 11.60 -8.37 -0.85
N SER A 60 11.74 -8.11 -2.15
CA SER A 60 11.84 -6.75 -2.70
C SER A 60 10.54 -5.96 -2.46
N VAL A 61 9.38 -6.59 -2.66
CA VAL A 61 8.08 -5.95 -2.36
C VAL A 61 7.94 -5.65 -0.87
N MET A 62 8.36 -6.56 0.02
CA MET A 62 8.31 -6.32 1.46
C MET A 62 9.33 -5.26 1.92
N ALA A 63 10.50 -5.17 1.27
CA ALA A 63 11.45 -4.10 1.51
C ALA A 63 10.87 -2.73 1.14
N ALA A 64 10.11 -2.64 0.03
CA ALA A 64 9.37 -1.44 -0.34
C ALA A 64 8.27 -1.11 0.70
N ALA A 65 7.48 -2.09 1.15
CA ALA A 65 6.47 -1.90 2.19
C ALA A 65 7.09 -1.33 3.48
N LYS A 66 8.25 -1.88 3.89
CA LYS A 66 9.00 -1.44 5.06
C LYS A 66 9.43 0.02 4.94
N ILE A 67 9.92 0.45 3.77
CA ILE A 67 10.29 1.86 3.52
C ILE A 67 9.08 2.79 3.68
N LEU A 68 7.91 2.38 3.16
CA LEU A 68 6.67 3.16 3.33
C LEU A 68 6.29 3.31 4.81
N ARG A 69 6.33 2.19 5.56
CA ARG A 69 6.05 2.18 7.00
C ARG A 69 7.03 3.06 7.78
N GLU A 70 8.33 2.96 7.52
CA GLU A 70 9.36 3.77 8.19
C GLU A 70 9.23 5.27 7.87
N THR A 71 8.81 5.61 6.64
CA THR A 71 8.66 7.02 6.22
C THR A 71 7.41 7.67 6.81
N MET A 72 6.32 6.90 6.98
CA MET A 72 5.04 7.38 7.49
C MET A 72 4.52 6.46 8.61
N PRO A 73 5.20 6.43 9.78
CA PRO A 73 4.89 5.47 10.84
C PRO A 73 3.47 5.64 11.39
N GLU A 74 2.93 6.85 11.43
CA GLU A 74 1.60 7.14 11.99
C GLU A 74 0.45 7.05 10.99
N LYS A 75 0.72 6.94 9.69
CA LYS A 75 -0.36 6.81 8.69
C LYS A 75 -0.84 5.36 8.59
N PRO A 76 -2.16 5.09 8.57
CA PRO A 76 -2.70 3.82 8.10
C PRO A 76 -2.19 3.53 6.68
N LEU A 77 -1.75 2.29 6.46
CA LEU A 77 -1.23 1.82 5.18
C LEU A 77 -2.16 0.72 4.65
N LEU A 78 -2.73 0.96 3.47
CA LEU A 78 -3.51 0.00 2.71
C LEU A 78 -2.62 -0.61 1.62
N PHE A 79 -2.37 -1.91 1.71
CA PHE A 79 -1.67 -2.66 0.67
C PHE A 79 -2.67 -3.10 -0.39
N THR A 80 -2.51 -2.64 -1.63
CA THR A 80 -3.42 -2.97 -2.73
C THR A 80 -2.63 -3.51 -3.92
N PHE A 81 -2.90 -4.76 -4.28
CA PHE A 81 -2.61 -5.27 -5.62
C PHE A 81 -3.91 -5.24 -6.45
N ARG A 82 -4.03 -4.30 -7.38
CA ARG A 82 -5.14 -4.31 -8.34
C ARG A 82 -4.80 -5.24 -9.50
N SER A 83 -5.63 -6.25 -9.73
CA SER A 83 -5.42 -7.15 -10.88
C SER A 83 -5.72 -6.46 -12.21
N ALA A 84 -5.03 -6.82 -13.29
CA ALA A 84 -5.35 -6.35 -14.64
C ALA A 84 -6.81 -6.60 -15.05
N LYS A 85 -7.43 -7.70 -14.57
CA LYS A 85 -8.86 -7.99 -14.78
C LYS A 85 -9.78 -6.89 -14.22
N GLU A 86 -9.33 -6.21 -13.17
CA GLU A 86 -10.03 -5.10 -12.53
C GLU A 86 -9.39 -3.73 -12.83
N GLY A 87 -8.60 -3.63 -13.92
CA GLY A 87 -8.00 -2.37 -14.38
C GLY A 87 -6.69 -1.97 -13.69
N GLY A 88 -5.98 -2.92 -13.08
CA GLY A 88 -4.61 -2.71 -12.59
C GLY A 88 -3.54 -2.90 -13.67
N GLU A 89 -2.29 -2.62 -13.31
CA GLU A 89 -1.20 -2.54 -14.30
C GLU A 89 -0.61 -3.91 -14.70
N GLN A 90 -0.77 -4.93 -13.85
CA GLN A 90 -0.10 -6.22 -14.04
C GLN A 90 -1.03 -7.40 -13.77
N ALA A 91 -0.76 -8.50 -14.47
CA ALA A 91 -1.41 -9.79 -14.25
C ALA A 91 -0.43 -10.73 -13.54
N ILE A 92 -0.87 -11.32 -12.44
CA ILE A 92 -0.18 -12.40 -11.73
C ILE A 92 -1.15 -13.57 -11.53
N SER A 93 -0.65 -14.76 -11.24
CA SER A 93 -1.53 -15.90 -10.92
C SER A 93 -2.28 -15.65 -9.61
N THR A 94 -3.41 -16.34 -9.42
CA THR A 94 -4.17 -16.27 -8.17
C THR A 94 -3.33 -16.72 -6.98
N GLU A 95 -2.47 -17.73 -7.17
CA GLU A 95 -1.55 -18.24 -6.14
C GLU A 95 -0.52 -17.17 -5.76
N ALA A 96 0.07 -16.49 -6.74
CA ALA A 96 1.02 -15.39 -6.50
C ALA A 96 0.33 -14.21 -5.79
N TYR A 97 -0.90 -13.87 -6.18
CA TYR A 97 -1.70 -12.84 -5.52
C TYR A 97 -1.96 -13.17 -4.04
N ILE A 98 -2.38 -14.41 -3.75
CA ILE A 98 -2.62 -14.87 -2.37
C ILE A 98 -1.33 -14.86 -1.57
N ALA A 99 -0.22 -15.39 -2.14
CA ALA A 99 1.07 -15.42 -1.48
C ALA A 99 1.58 -14.00 -1.15
N LEU A 100 1.44 -13.07 -2.08
CA LEU A 100 1.84 -11.68 -1.89
C LEU A 100 1.05 -10.99 -0.78
N ASN A 101 -0.27 -11.15 -0.75
CA ASN A 101 -1.11 -10.58 0.31
C ASN A 101 -0.82 -11.22 1.68
N ARG A 102 -0.55 -12.53 1.73
CA ARG A 102 -0.14 -13.19 2.98
C ARG A 102 1.19 -12.66 3.49
N ALA A 103 2.18 -12.49 2.61
CA ALA A 103 3.46 -11.89 2.99
C ALA A 103 3.29 -10.47 3.55
N ALA A 104 2.40 -9.66 2.96
CA ALA A 104 2.08 -8.34 3.49
C ALA A 104 1.45 -8.40 4.89
N ILE A 105 0.49 -9.32 5.11
CA ILE A 105 -0.14 -9.54 6.43
C ILE A 105 0.88 -9.99 7.47
N ASP A 106 1.77 -10.92 7.10
CA ASP A 106 2.77 -11.50 8.00
C ASP A 106 3.91 -10.52 8.32
N SER A 107 4.06 -9.43 7.56
CA SER A 107 5.13 -8.44 7.72
C SER A 107 4.92 -7.44 8.87
N GLY A 108 3.69 -7.34 9.40
CA GLY A 108 3.30 -6.45 10.51
C GLY A 108 2.45 -5.24 10.11
#